data_AF-A0A7W6BFH9-F1
#
_entry.id   AF-A0A7W6BFH9-F1
#
_cell.length_a   1.000
_cell.length_b   1.000
_cell.length_c   1.000
_cell.angle_alpha   90.00
_cell.angle_beta   90.00
_cell.angle_gamma   90.00
#
_symmetry.space_group_name_H-M   'P 1'
#
loop_
_entity.id
_entity.type
_entity.pdbx_description
1 polymer ?
#
loop_
_entity_poly.entity_id
_entity_poly.type
_entity_poly.pdbx_seq_one_letter_code
_entity_poly.pdbx_strand_id
1 'polypeptide(L)'
;MIVGITGHQSREGIDWRWVRSKIREELKTLGHIEEGLSSLAEGADQVFAECILARGAPLRAVIPTDNYLKYFRGRSRAIYLKLVDRARIDKIEGALGSEEDAFLKAGRYIVDHSDVIIAVWDQQPAQGKGGTADVVAYAQQRERNVRLINPIDKTVGKI
;
A
#
# COMPACT_ATOMS: atom_id res chain seq x y z
N MET A 1 9.79 -6.72 12.20
CA MET A 1 8.53 -5.96 12.13
C MET A 1 8.02 -5.96 10.71
N ILE A 2 6.73 -6.18 10.55
CA ILE A 2 6.03 -6.24 9.28
C ILE A 2 5.35 -4.90 9.04
N VAL A 3 5.60 -4.29 7.88
CA VAL A 3 5.04 -2.98 7.51
C VAL A 3 4.14 -3.13 6.31
N GLY A 4 2.89 -2.67 6.43
CA GLY A 4 1.93 -2.61 5.34
C GLY A 4 1.83 -1.21 4.75
N ILE A 5 1.36 -1.13 3.50
CA ILE A 5 1.02 0.14 2.83
C ILE A 5 -0.46 0.17 2.45
N THR A 6 -1.05 1.35 2.55
CA THR A 6 -2.25 1.74 1.82
C THR A 6 -2.06 3.16 1.31
N GLY A 7 -2.62 3.51 0.16
CA GLY A 7 -2.45 4.86 -0.33
C GLY A 7 -3.09 5.17 -1.67
N HIS A 8 -3.05 6.45 -2.02
CA HIS A 8 -3.54 6.96 -3.29
C HIS A 8 -2.84 6.31 -4.47
N GLN A 9 -3.63 6.09 -5.53
CA GLN A 9 -3.08 5.80 -6.85
C GLN A 9 -2.47 7.04 -7.49
N SER A 10 -1.72 6.85 -8.59
CA SER A 10 -1.15 7.95 -9.37
C SER A 10 -2.25 8.92 -9.82
N ARG A 11 -2.15 10.18 -9.37
CA ARG A 11 -3.03 11.28 -9.78
C ARG A 11 -2.28 12.61 -9.77
N GLU A 12 -2.83 13.59 -10.47
CA GLU A 12 -2.29 14.95 -10.54
C GLU A 12 -2.20 15.59 -9.14
N GLY A 13 -1.21 16.47 -8.96
CA GLY A 13 -0.97 17.17 -7.70
C GLY A 13 -0.11 16.42 -6.69
N ILE A 14 0.16 15.11 -6.88
CA ILE A 14 1.04 14.35 -5.99
C ILE A 14 2.50 14.42 -6.45
N ASP A 15 3.37 14.91 -5.57
CA ASP A 15 4.82 14.85 -5.74
C ASP A 15 5.36 13.47 -5.31
N TRP A 16 5.45 12.53 -6.26
CA TRP A 16 5.92 11.17 -6.00
C TRP A 16 7.39 11.09 -5.56
N ARG A 17 8.22 12.10 -5.83
CA ARG A 17 9.59 12.15 -5.30
C ARG A 17 9.56 12.48 -3.81
N TRP A 18 8.72 13.44 -3.42
CA TRP A 18 8.51 13.77 -2.01
C TRP A 18 7.90 12.59 -1.23
N VAL A 19 6.86 11.94 -1.76
CA VAL A 19 6.25 10.74 -1.15
C VAL A 19 7.29 9.64 -0.93
N ARG A 20 8.12 9.36 -1.95
CA ARG A 20 9.22 8.40 -1.83
C ARG A 20 10.21 8.78 -0.72
N SER A 21 10.59 10.05 -0.61
CA SER A 21 11.46 10.51 0.47
C SER A 21 10.84 10.23 1.84
N LYS A 22 9.55 10.54 2.01
CA LYS A 22 8.85 10.35 3.29
C LYS A 22 8.63 8.89 3.65
N ILE A 23 8.32 8.03 2.68
CA ILE A 23 8.30 6.58 2.92
C ILE A 23 9.67 6.08 3.39
N ARG A 24 10.77 6.51 2.74
CA ARG A 24 12.13 6.12 3.15
C ARG A 24 12.48 6.61 4.55
N GLU A 25 12.09 7.83 4.90
CA GLU A 25 12.28 8.40 6.23
C GLU A 25 11.50 7.60 7.29
N GLU A 26 10.21 7.33 7.08
CA GLU A 26 9.40 6.54 8.01
C GLU A 26 9.98 5.12 8.18
N LEU A 27 10.29 4.42 7.10
CA LEU A 27 10.93 3.10 7.15
C LEU A 27 12.28 3.12 7.89
N LYS A 28 13.03 4.24 7.83
CA LYS A 28 14.26 4.41 8.61
C LYS A 28 13.94 4.57 10.10
N THR A 29 12.92 5.34 10.46
CA THR A 29 12.51 5.51 11.88
C THR A 29 12.00 4.23 12.51
N LEU A 30 11.39 3.35 11.72
CA LEU A 30 10.89 2.04 12.14
C LEU A 30 12.03 1.02 12.36
N GLY A 31 13.23 1.27 11.84
CA GLY A 31 14.40 0.42 12.05
C GLY A 31 14.39 -0.83 11.16
N HIS A 32 14.52 -2.02 11.77
CA HIS A 32 14.60 -3.28 11.04
C HIS A 32 13.24 -3.70 10.49
N ILE A 33 13.15 -3.82 9.17
CA ILE A 33 11.95 -4.26 8.45
C ILE A 33 12.14 -5.73 8.07
N GLU A 34 11.30 -6.58 8.62
CA GLU A 34 11.31 -8.02 8.37
C GLU A 34 10.62 -8.36 7.06
N GLU A 35 9.53 -7.65 6.74
CA GLU A 35 8.80 -7.79 5.49
C GLU A 35 7.95 -6.55 5.20
N GLY A 36 7.78 -6.21 3.92
CA GLY A 36 6.80 -5.23 3.45
C GLY A 36 5.59 -5.90 2.79
N LEU A 37 4.37 -5.46 3.09
CA LEU A 37 3.12 -5.96 2.49
C LEU A 37 2.48 -4.87 1.63
N SER A 38 2.13 -5.20 0.39
CA SER A 38 1.50 -4.25 -0.55
C SER A 38 0.64 -4.98 -1.57
N SER A 39 -0.40 -4.30 -2.08
CA SER A 39 -1.16 -4.78 -3.24
C SER A 39 -0.49 -4.44 -4.57
N LEU A 40 0.63 -3.70 -4.58
CA LEU A 40 1.37 -3.25 -5.77
C LEU A 40 0.56 -2.38 -6.75
N ALA A 41 -0.52 -1.77 -6.28
CA ALA A 41 -1.29 -0.79 -7.03
C ALA A 41 -0.40 0.35 -7.55
N GLU A 42 -0.78 0.94 -8.69
CA GLU A 42 -0.08 2.12 -9.19
C GLU A 42 -0.07 3.24 -8.13
N GLY A 43 1.02 3.97 -7.97
CA GLY A 43 1.14 5.05 -6.98
C GLY A 43 1.86 4.61 -5.70
N ALA A 44 1.22 4.83 -4.55
CA ALA A 44 1.83 4.65 -3.23
C ALA A 44 2.41 3.25 -3.00
N ASP A 45 1.64 2.23 -3.36
CA ASP A 45 2.02 0.82 -3.25
C ASP A 45 3.31 0.48 -4.01
N GLN A 46 3.41 0.88 -5.28
CA GLN A 46 4.63 0.65 -6.08
C GLN A 46 5.83 1.41 -5.51
N VAL A 47 5.65 2.66 -5.08
CA VAL A 47 6.74 3.46 -4.47
C VAL A 47 7.22 2.82 -3.17
N PHE A 48 6.29 2.35 -2.34
CA PHE A 48 6.59 1.63 -1.09
C PHE A 48 7.35 0.33 -1.36
N ALA A 49 6.85 -0.50 -2.27
CA ALA A 49 7.46 -1.79 -2.63
C ALA A 49 8.90 -1.61 -3.13
N GLU A 50 9.16 -0.60 -3.97
CA GLU A 50 10.52 -0.25 -4.39
C GLU A 50 11.41 0.15 -3.19
N CYS A 51 10.87 0.88 -2.21
CA CYS A 51 11.62 1.28 -1.02
C CYS A 51 11.93 0.10 -0.09
N ILE A 52 11.01 -0.87 0.04
CA ILE A 52 11.22 -2.11 0.78
C ILE A 52 12.36 -2.91 0.15
N LEU A 53 12.28 -3.16 -1.16
CA LEU A 53 13.29 -3.91 -1.90
C LEU A 53 14.65 -3.21 -1.91
N ALA A 54 14.69 -1.88 -1.98
CA ALA A 54 15.92 -1.10 -1.91
C ALA A 54 16.62 -1.19 -0.54
N ARG A 55 15.90 -1.56 0.52
CA ARG A 55 16.45 -1.84 1.85
C ARG A 55 16.92 -3.29 2.01
N GLY A 56 16.74 -4.13 0.98
CA GLY A 56 17.02 -5.56 1.05
C GLY A 56 16.01 -6.35 1.88
N ALA A 57 14.85 -5.75 2.23
CA ALA A 57 13.80 -6.45 2.95
C ALA A 57 12.91 -7.27 1.99
N PRO A 58 12.42 -8.45 2.42
CA PRO A 58 11.40 -9.21 1.70
C PRO A 58 10.14 -8.40 1.40
N LEU A 59 9.52 -8.69 0.26
CA LEU A 59 8.25 -8.10 -0.16
C LEU A 59 7.21 -9.20 -0.34
N ARG A 60 6.01 -8.97 0.18
CA ARG A 60 4.83 -9.79 -0.02
C ARG A 60 3.78 -9.00 -0.82
N ALA A 61 3.46 -9.52 -1.99
CA ALA A 61 2.43 -8.99 -2.87
C ALA A 61 1.09 -9.65 -2.52
N VAL A 62 0.15 -8.84 -2.04
CA VAL A 62 -1.21 -9.29 -1.69
C VAL A 62 -2.14 -8.98 -2.85
N ILE A 63 -2.44 -9.99 -3.67
CA ILE A 63 -3.12 -9.79 -4.95
C ILE A 63 -4.64 -9.97 -4.76
N PRO A 64 -5.47 -8.92 -5.00
CA PRO A 64 -6.90 -8.96 -4.71
C PRO A 64 -7.71 -9.82 -5.68
N THR A 65 -7.24 -10.00 -6.93
CA THR A 65 -8.00 -10.72 -7.97
C THR A 65 -7.05 -11.34 -9.00
N ASP A 66 -7.44 -12.46 -9.61
CA ASP A 66 -6.64 -13.13 -10.63
C ASP A 66 -6.40 -12.28 -11.88
N ASN A 67 -7.35 -11.40 -12.24
CA ASN A 67 -7.22 -10.51 -13.40
C ASN A 67 -6.69 -9.12 -13.01
N TYR A 68 -5.85 -9.03 -11.97
CA TYR A 68 -5.41 -7.74 -11.44
C TYR A 68 -4.57 -6.93 -12.44
N LEU A 69 -3.90 -7.58 -13.38
CA LEU A 69 -3.10 -6.92 -14.41
C LEU A 69 -3.93 -5.99 -15.33
N LYS A 70 -5.26 -6.13 -15.37
CA LYS A 70 -6.16 -5.27 -16.17
C LYS A 70 -6.19 -3.81 -15.71
N TYR A 71 -5.87 -3.53 -14.44
CA TYR A 71 -5.87 -2.18 -13.88
C TYR A 71 -4.59 -1.40 -14.19
N PHE A 72 -3.59 -2.03 -14.82
CA PHE A 72 -2.28 -1.41 -15.06
C PHE A 72 -2.04 -1.13 -16.54
N ARG A 73 -1.45 0.03 -16.84
CA ARG A 73 -1.11 0.46 -18.21
C ARG A 73 0.29 1.05 -18.28
N GLY A 74 0.92 0.97 -19.46
CA GLY A 74 2.21 1.60 -19.73
C GLY A 74 3.27 1.33 -18.66
N ARG A 75 3.76 2.39 -18.03
CA ARG A 75 4.84 2.33 -17.04
C ARG A 75 4.43 1.60 -15.75
N SER A 76 3.22 1.81 -15.24
CA SER A 76 2.79 1.16 -13.99
C SER A 76 2.65 -0.35 -14.14
N ARG A 77 2.27 -0.82 -15.34
CA ARG A 77 2.29 -2.25 -15.69
C ARG A 77 3.70 -2.83 -15.68
N ALA A 78 4.66 -2.14 -16.30
CA ALA A 78 6.04 -2.59 -16.33
C ALA A 78 6.68 -2.64 -14.93
N ILE A 79 6.34 -1.68 -14.05
CA ILE A 79 6.78 -1.68 -12.65
C ILE A 79 6.14 -2.83 -11.89
N TYR A 80 4.81 -3.00 -12.00
CA TYR A 80 4.10 -4.11 -11.36
C TYR A 80 4.73 -5.47 -11.70
N LEU A 81 4.98 -5.75 -12.98
CA LEU A 81 5.58 -7.02 -13.42
C LEU A 81 6.98 -7.25 -12.83
N LYS A 82 7.78 -6.20 -12.66
CA LYS A 82 9.10 -6.29 -12.02
C LYS A 82 9.01 -6.50 -10.51
N LEU A 83 8.03 -5.90 -9.86
CA LEU A 83 7.87 -6.00 -8.41
C LEU A 83 7.30 -7.36 -8.02
N VAL A 84 6.29 -7.85 -8.74
CA VAL A 84 5.65 -9.13 -8.45
C VAL A 84 6.61 -10.31 -8.63
N ASP A 85 7.52 -10.24 -9.60
CA ASP A 85 8.59 -11.24 -9.82
C ASP A 85 9.59 -11.33 -8.64
N ARG A 86 9.68 -10.26 -7.85
CA ARG A 86 10.58 -10.16 -6.68
C ARG A 86 9.86 -10.32 -5.34
N ALA A 87 8.57 -10.65 -5.37
CA ALA A 87 7.74 -10.74 -4.18
C ALA A 87 7.25 -12.18 -3.96
N ARG A 88 7.05 -12.55 -2.69
CA ARG A 88 6.16 -13.67 -2.37
C ARG A 88 4.72 -13.25 -2.68
N ILE A 89 3.96 -14.10 -3.35
CA ILE A 89 2.59 -13.79 -3.76
C ILE A 89 1.60 -14.47 -2.83
N ASP A 90 0.76 -13.68 -2.18
CA ASP A 90 -0.43 -14.14 -1.47
C ASP A 90 -1.64 -13.70 -2.29
N LYS A 91 -2.36 -14.64 -2.90
CA LYS A 91 -3.62 -14.35 -3.59
C LYS A 91 -4.75 -14.35 -2.58
N ILE A 92 -5.54 -13.29 -2.57
CA ILE A 92 -6.78 -13.27 -1.81
C ILE A 92 -7.81 -14.06 -2.61
N GLU A 93 -8.32 -15.15 -2.04
CA GLU A 93 -9.37 -15.94 -2.66
C GLU A 93 -10.52 -15.02 -3.06
N GLY A 94 -10.94 -15.15 -4.32
CA GLY A 94 -11.97 -14.30 -4.91
C GLY A 94 -13.17 -14.22 -3.98
N ALA A 95 -13.54 -13.00 -3.59
CA ALA A 95 -14.77 -12.83 -2.85
C ALA A 95 -15.93 -13.37 -3.70
N LEU A 96 -16.82 -14.17 -3.11
CA LEU A 96 -18.21 -14.22 -3.52
C LEU A 96 -18.76 -12.79 -3.28
N GLY A 97 -18.56 -11.88 -4.23
CA GLY A 97 -18.77 -10.44 -4.03
C GLY A 97 -18.28 -9.58 -5.19
N SER A 98 -18.36 -8.25 -5.05
CA SER A 98 -17.91 -7.31 -6.08
C SER A 98 -16.39 -7.18 -6.14
N GLU A 99 -15.85 -6.56 -7.20
CA GLU A 99 -14.41 -6.28 -7.30
C GLU A 99 -13.93 -5.38 -6.13
N GLU A 100 -14.76 -4.43 -5.71
CA GLU A 100 -14.49 -3.56 -4.57
C GLU A 100 -14.36 -4.34 -3.25
N ASP A 101 -15.14 -5.42 -3.08
CA ASP A 101 -15.01 -6.31 -1.93
C ASP A 101 -13.66 -7.02 -1.92
N ALA A 102 -13.15 -7.40 -3.09
CA ALA A 102 -11.85 -8.05 -3.22
C ALA A 102 -10.71 -7.09 -2.84
N PHE A 103 -10.78 -5.83 -3.27
CA PHE A 103 -9.84 -4.79 -2.89
C PHE A 103 -9.86 -4.51 -1.38
N LEU A 104 -11.06 -4.37 -0.80
CA LEU A 104 -11.21 -4.17 0.64
C LEU A 104 -10.64 -5.36 1.42
N LYS A 105 -10.90 -6.60 1.00
CA LYS A 105 -10.34 -7.81 1.64
C LYS A 105 -8.81 -7.83 1.59
N ALA A 106 -8.20 -7.47 0.45
CA ALA A 106 -6.74 -7.37 0.36
C ALA A 106 -6.18 -6.30 1.30
N GLY A 107 -6.81 -5.12 1.35
CA GLY A 107 -6.43 -4.06 2.29
C GLY A 107 -6.53 -4.53 3.75
N ARG A 108 -7.62 -5.22 4.12
CA ARG A 108 -7.80 -5.80 5.46
C ARG A 108 -6.76 -6.88 5.77
N TYR A 109 -6.45 -7.73 4.80
CA TYR A 109 -5.39 -8.73 4.96
C TYR A 109 -4.03 -8.07 5.26
N ILE A 110 -3.68 -7.00 4.55
CA ILE A 110 -2.46 -6.23 4.83
C ILE A 110 -2.48 -5.69 6.27
N VAL A 111 -3.59 -5.09 6.71
CA VAL A 111 -3.76 -4.57 8.07
C VAL A 111 -3.60 -5.66 9.13
N ASP A 112 -4.25 -6.81 8.93
CA ASP A 112 -4.25 -7.90 9.89
C ASP A 112 -2.86 -8.52 10.07
N HIS A 113 -2.04 -8.52 9.02
CA HIS A 113 -0.70 -9.11 8.99
C HIS A 113 0.43 -8.09 9.12
N SER A 114 0.16 -6.84 9.47
CA SER A 114 1.17 -5.80 9.67
C SER A 114 1.20 -5.27 11.11
N ASP A 115 2.39 -4.94 11.60
CA ASP A 115 2.57 -4.27 12.89
C ASP A 115 2.30 -2.76 12.77
N VAL A 116 2.62 -2.19 11.60
CA VAL A 116 2.50 -0.77 11.28
C VAL A 116 1.96 -0.62 9.86
N ILE A 117 1.06 0.34 9.66
CA ILE A 117 0.57 0.73 8.34
C ILE A 117 1.10 2.10 7.98
N ILE A 118 1.78 2.21 6.84
CA ILE A 118 2.02 3.51 6.20
C ILE A 118 0.77 3.84 5.38
N ALA A 119 0.19 5.02 5.59
CA ALA A 119 -0.96 5.51 4.85
C ALA A 119 -0.56 6.74 4.02
N VAL A 120 -0.48 6.60 2.69
CA VAL A 120 -0.27 7.74 1.78
C VAL A 120 -1.63 8.30 1.39
N TRP A 121 -2.16 9.20 2.22
CA TRP A 121 -3.56 9.58 2.21
C TRP A 121 -3.74 11.06 2.57
N ASP A 122 -4.64 11.73 1.87
CA ASP A 122 -5.00 13.14 2.04
C ASP A 122 -6.10 13.36 3.09
N GLN A 123 -6.43 12.33 3.86
CA GLN A 123 -7.49 12.34 4.87
C GLN A 123 -8.91 12.57 4.32
N GLN A 124 -9.10 12.46 3.00
CA GLN A 124 -10.41 12.59 2.38
C GLN A 124 -11.14 11.23 2.36
N PRO A 125 -12.49 11.23 2.39
CA PRO A 125 -13.29 10.01 2.28
C PRO A 125 -12.92 9.19 1.04
N ALA A 126 -13.15 7.87 1.09
CA ALA A 126 -12.95 7.02 -0.08
C ALA A 126 -13.95 7.39 -1.18
N GLN A 127 -13.48 7.42 -2.43
CA GLN A 127 -14.35 7.65 -3.60
C GLN A 127 -15.18 6.42 -3.99
N GLY A 128 -14.90 5.27 -3.36
CA GLY A 128 -15.56 3.99 -3.56
C GLY A 128 -15.07 2.98 -2.51
N LYS A 129 -15.75 1.84 -2.40
CA LYS A 129 -15.45 0.82 -1.39
C LYS A 129 -14.08 0.17 -1.65
N GLY A 130 -13.31 -0.06 -0.57
CA GLY A 130 -11.96 -0.61 -0.64
C GLY A 130 -10.88 0.42 -0.94
N GLY A 131 -11.21 1.71 -0.89
CA GLY A 131 -10.23 2.79 -1.01
C GLY A 131 -9.38 2.96 0.26
N THR A 132 -8.38 3.85 0.17
CA THR A 132 -7.43 4.12 1.26
C THR A 132 -8.10 4.44 2.60
N ALA A 133 -9.17 5.25 2.59
CA ALA A 133 -9.86 5.63 3.82
C ALA A 133 -10.52 4.44 4.53
N ASP A 134 -11.08 3.47 3.79
CA ASP A 134 -11.68 2.26 4.38
C ASP A 134 -10.61 1.39 5.05
N VAL A 135 -9.43 1.29 4.43
CA VAL A 135 -8.30 0.53 4.99
C VAL A 135 -7.73 1.23 6.22
N VAL A 136 -7.62 2.56 6.22
CA VAL A 136 -7.19 3.34 7.40
C VAL A 136 -8.19 3.19 8.54
N ALA A 137 -9.49 3.33 8.27
CA ALA A 137 -10.52 3.15 9.28
C ALA A 137 -10.48 1.73 9.89
N TYR A 138 -10.24 0.71 9.06
CA TYR A 138 -10.06 -0.65 9.53
C TYR A 138 -8.77 -0.82 10.37
N ALA A 139 -7.66 -0.19 9.97
CA ALA A 139 -6.42 -0.20 10.75
C ALA A 139 -6.62 0.40 12.14
N GLN A 140 -7.36 1.52 12.25
CA GLN A 140 -7.70 2.14 13.53
C GLN A 140 -8.61 1.25 14.37
N GLN A 141 -9.62 0.60 13.76
CA GLN A 141 -10.47 -0.38 14.45
C GLN A 141 -9.67 -1.56 15.03
N ARG A 142 -8.57 -1.94 14.36
CA ARG A 142 -7.66 -3.01 14.78
C ARG A 142 -6.52 -2.53 15.69
N GLU A 143 -6.57 -1.27 16.14
CA GLU A 143 -5.54 -0.63 16.97
C GLU A 143 -4.13 -0.73 16.36
N ARG A 144 -4.04 -0.74 15.03
CA ARG A 144 -2.77 -0.73 14.30
C ARG A 144 -2.20 0.67 14.28
N ASN A 145 -0.90 0.79 14.49
CA ASN A 145 -0.18 2.06 14.37
C ASN A 145 -0.19 2.52 12.91
N VAL A 146 -0.79 3.69 12.63
CA VAL A 146 -0.80 4.26 11.28
C VAL A 146 0.18 5.43 11.19
N ARG A 147 1.13 5.35 10.25
CA ARG A 147 2.03 6.44 9.85
C ARG A 147 1.43 7.16 8.65
N LEU A 148 0.84 8.32 8.89
CA LEU A 148 0.19 9.12 7.86
C LEU A 148 1.23 9.94 7.09
N ILE A 149 1.22 9.84 5.76
CA ILE A 149 1.94 10.71 4.83
C ILE A 149 0.87 11.37 3.97
N ASN A 150 0.60 12.66 4.20
CA ASN A 150 -0.35 13.40 3.37
C ASN A 150 0.37 13.95 2.13
N PRO A 151 0.09 13.42 0.92
CA PRO A 151 0.80 13.79 -0.28
C PRO A 151 0.39 15.16 -0.85
N ILE A 152 -0.72 15.72 -0.38
CA ILE A 152 -1.28 17.00 -0.85
C ILE A 152 -0.76 18.14 0.01
N ASP A 153 -0.97 18.05 1.33
CA ASP A 153 -0.51 19.07 2.28
C ASP A 153 0.99 18.97 2.59
N LYS A 154 1.64 17.90 2.10
CA LYS A 154 3.04 17.57 2.35
C LYS A 154 3.39 17.48 3.84
N THR A 155 2.51 16.83 4.61
CA THR A 155 2.69 16.61 6.05
C THR A 155 2.87 15.13 6.39
N VAL A 156 3.43 14.88 7.57
CA VAL A 156 3.66 13.53 8.12
C VAL A 156 3.13 13.49 9.54
N GLY A 157 2.49 12.40 9.93
CA GLY A 157 1.83 12.27 11.22
C GLY A 157 1.59 10.84 11.65
N LYS A 158 0.90 10.68 12.77
CA LYS A 158 0.44 9.39 13.30
C LYS A 158 -1.03 9.51 13.67
N ILE A 159 -1.81 8.50 13.34
CA ILE A 159 -3.26 8.44 13.60
C ILE A 159 -3.67 7.03 14.07
#